data_AF-A0A5N5QN72-F1
#
_entry.id   AF-A0A5N5QN72-F1
#
_cell.length_a   1.000
_cell.length_b   1.000
_cell.length_c   1.000
_cell.angle_alpha   90.00
_cell.angle_beta   90.00
_cell.angle_gamma   90.00
#
_symmetry.space_group_name_H-M   'P 1'
#
loop_
_entity.id
_entity.type
_entity.pdbx_description
1 polymer ?
#
loop_
_entity_poly.entity_id
_entity_poly.type
_entity_poly.pdbx_seq_one_letter_code
_entity_poly.pdbx_strand_id
1 'polypeptide(L)'
;MQATNDVSNMIMNLSESQCAPQSLVDMTCQNANIDKEHARAVANTIRALATDPGPPNVLPSLAIPALTLVPASRPPPGSNVLKQTYDLACASNRFAQDRSIGSMLAGPGSESDEFADIGFWCGEINESDKETSILKSLSLDSWADKGTITRMDSQTLRKSEMWELCEALSELLQFRVRRPDDSRVLHVMAGKGQAGWCGMIGVGIWSDE
;
A
#
# COMPACT_ATOMS: atom_id res chain seq x y z
N MET A 1 -15.08 7.77 -22.33
CA MET A 1 -15.62 6.40 -22.12
C MET A 1 -15.63 6.16 -20.62
N GLN A 2 -16.78 5.76 -20.08
CA GLN A 2 -17.15 5.85 -18.68
C GLN A 2 -16.83 4.52 -18.00
N ALA A 3 -15.72 4.46 -17.25
CA ALA A 3 -15.32 3.32 -16.44
C ALA A 3 -15.34 3.74 -14.97
N THR A 4 -16.53 3.91 -14.39
CA THR A 4 -16.69 4.34 -12.99
C THR A 4 -17.64 3.49 -12.16
N ASN A 5 -18.18 2.39 -12.69
CA ASN A 5 -19.27 1.66 -12.01
C ASN A 5 -18.93 0.28 -11.41
N ASP A 6 -17.69 -0.22 -11.50
CA ASP A 6 -17.38 -1.60 -11.02
C ASP A 6 -16.25 -1.70 -9.97
N VAL A 7 -15.77 -0.58 -9.41
CA VAL A 7 -14.69 -0.63 -8.40
C VAL A 7 -15.16 -1.30 -7.09
N SER A 8 -16.46 -1.24 -6.77
CA SER A 8 -17.02 -1.80 -5.54
C SER A 8 -17.35 -3.30 -5.59
N ASN A 9 -17.35 -3.93 -6.77
CA ASN A 9 -17.84 -5.31 -6.93
C ASN A 9 -16.79 -6.41 -6.68
N MET A 10 -15.53 -6.05 -6.35
CA MET A 10 -14.48 -7.03 -6.10
C MET A 10 -13.59 -6.63 -4.91
N ILE A 11 -14.19 -6.68 -3.72
CA ILE A 11 -13.45 -6.62 -2.46
C ILE A 11 -13.15 -8.06 -2.05
N MET A 12 -11.87 -8.42 -2.07
CA MET A 12 -11.41 -9.74 -1.67
C MET A 12 -10.85 -9.66 -0.25
N ASN A 13 -11.23 -10.61 0.60
CA ASN A 13 -10.59 -10.73 1.91
C ASN A 13 -9.16 -11.25 1.71
N LEU A 14 -8.16 -10.69 2.40
CA LEU A 14 -6.78 -11.15 2.23
C LEU A 14 -6.59 -12.63 2.61
N SER A 15 -7.44 -13.21 3.46
CA SER A 15 -7.46 -14.67 3.69
C SER A 15 -7.81 -15.48 2.44
N GLU A 16 -8.69 -14.96 1.59
CA GLU A 16 -9.14 -15.61 0.34
C GLU A 16 -8.11 -15.44 -0.79
N SER A 17 -7.23 -14.44 -0.70
CA SER A 17 -6.14 -14.19 -1.67
C SER A 17 -5.09 -15.31 -1.73
N GLN A 18 -5.13 -16.25 -0.77
CA GLN A 18 -4.32 -17.47 -0.81
C GLN A 18 -4.76 -18.46 -1.91
N CYS A 19 -5.95 -18.28 -2.53
CA CYS A 19 -6.53 -19.29 -3.42
C CYS A 19 -6.01 -19.35 -4.87
N ALA A 20 -5.30 -18.36 -5.41
CA ALA A 20 -4.47 -18.54 -6.61
C ALA A 20 -3.62 -17.28 -6.91
N PRO A 21 -2.29 -17.31 -6.74
CA PRO A 21 -1.41 -16.18 -7.07
C PRO A 21 -1.59 -15.64 -8.50
N GLN A 22 -1.91 -16.52 -9.44
CA GLN A 22 -2.08 -16.16 -10.86
C GLN A 22 -3.32 -15.30 -11.11
N SER A 23 -4.43 -15.53 -10.39
CA SER A 23 -5.65 -14.74 -10.60
C SER A 23 -5.48 -13.30 -10.12
N LEU A 24 -4.78 -13.08 -9.00
CA LEU A 24 -4.47 -11.74 -8.50
C LEU A 24 -3.56 -10.97 -9.44
N VAL A 25 -2.53 -11.64 -10.00
CA VAL A 25 -1.63 -11.06 -10.99
C VAL A 25 -2.39 -10.65 -12.25
N ASP A 26 -3.22 -11.54 -12.79
CA ASP A 26 -3.98 -11.26 -14.02
C ASP A 26 -4.98 -10.11 -13.81
N MET A 27 -5.70 -10.09 -12.68
CA MET A 27 -6.60 -8.99 -12.32
C MET A 27 -5.85 -7.66 -12.15
N THR A 28 -4.69 -7.67 -11.51
CA THR A 28 -3.87 -6.48 -11.26
C THR A 28 -3.32 -5.92 -12.57
N CYS A 29 -2.76 -6.78 -13.42
CA CYS A 29 -2.24 -6.41 -14.73
C CYS A 29 -3.33 -5.76 -15.60
N GLN A 30 -4.53 -6.36 -15.63
CA GLN A 30 -5.65 -5.83 -16.39
C GLN A 30 -6.17 -4.48 -15.86
N ASN A 31 -6.25 -4.32 -14.54
CA ASN A 31 -6.87 -3.13 -13.94
C ASN A 31 -5.92 -1.95 -13.79
N ALA A 32 -4.64 -2.16 -13.47
CA ALA A 32 -3.69 -1.08 -13.21
C ALA A 32 -2.85 -0.68 -14.43
N ASN A 33 -2.98 -1.41 -15.55
CA ASN A 33 -2.16 -1.23 -16.75
C ASN A 33 -0.66 -1.24 -16.43
N ILE A 34 -0.25 -2.19 -15.58
CA ILE A 34 1.15 -2.48 -15.25
C ILE A 34 1.54 -3.82 -15.86
N ASP A 35 2.83 -4.04 -16.10
CA ASP A 35 3.31 -5.29 -16.66
C ASP A 35 3.11 -6.48 -15.68
N LYS A 36 3.32 -7.70 -16.19
CA LYS A 36 3.13 -8.91 -15.38
C LYS A 36 4.15 -9.05 -14.25
N GLU A 37 5.33 -8.45 -14.37
CA GLU A 37 6.37 -8.53 -13.35
C GLU A 37 6.01 -7.62 -12.17
N HIS A 38 5.63 -6.37 -12.43
CA HIS A 38 5.11 -5.46 -11.42
C HIS A 38 3.80 -5.98 -10.79
N ALA A 39 2.91 -6.60 -11.57
CA ALA A 39 1.72 -7.23 -11.01
C ALA A 39 2.06 -8.39 -10.04
N ARG A 40 3.15 -9.14 -10.29
CA ARG A 40 3.67 -10.14 -9.33
C ARG A 40 4.25 -9.48 -8.09
N ALA A 41 5.02 -8.40 -8.25
CA ALA A 41 5.58 -7.64 -7.14
C ALA A 41 4.47 -7.05 -6.24
N VAL A 42 3.38 -6.54 -6.81
CA VAL A 42 2.17 -6.13 -6.08
C VAL A 42 1.56 -7.31 -5.29
N ALA A 43 1.40 -8.47 -5.93
CA ALA A 43 0.89 -9.67 -5.26
C ALA A 43 1.81 -10.14 -4.13
N ASN A 44 3.12 -9.99 -4.26
CA ASN A 44 4.09 -10.29 -3.20
C ASN A 44 3.98 -9.34 -2.03
N THR A 45 3.81 -8.02 -2.28
CA THR A 45 3.53 -7.04 -1.22
C THR A 45 2.27 -7.41 -0.45
N ILE A 46 1.17 -7.70 -1.16
CA ILE A 46 -0.10 -8.11 -0.55
C ILE A 46 0.10 -9.37 0.32
N ARG A 47 0.82 -10.37 -0.18
CA ARG A 47 1.12 -11.60 0.57
C ARG A 47 1.95 -11.30 1.82
N ALA A 48 2.98 -10.45 1.71
CA ALA A 48 3.82 -10.09 2.83
C ALA A 48 3.00 -9.44 3.96
N LEU A 49 2.06 -8.56 3.61
CA LEU A 49 1.16 -7.92 4.56
C LEU A 49 0.13 -8.91 5.14
N ALA A 50 -0.40 -9.83 4.33
CA ALA A 50 -1.33 -10.87 4.78
C ALA A 50 -0.68 -11.91 5.72
N THR A 51 0.64 -12.08 5.67
CA THR A 51 1.38 -12.96 6.59
C THR A 51 1.62 -12.36 7.97
N ASP A 52 1.14 -11.14 8.23
CA ASP A 52 1.25 -10.56 9.56
C ASP A 52 0.42 -11.38 10.57
N PRO A 53 1.02 -11.88 11.67
CA PRO A 53 0.34 -12.67 12.69
C PRO A 53 -0.54 -11.80 13.60
N GLY A 54 -1.30 -10.87 13.02
CA GLY A 54 -2.33 -10.10 13.71
C GLY A 54 -3.45 -11.00 14.25
N PRO A 55 -4.43 -10.42 14.96
CA PRO A 55 -5.54 -11.20 15.50
C PRO A 55 -6.25 -11.96 14.37
N PRO A 56 -6.46 -13.29 14.51
CA PRO A 56 -6.75 -14.23 13.41
C PRO A 56 -8.06 -14.00 12.63
N ASN A 57 -8.86 -12.99 12.98
CA ASN A 57 -10.21 -12.77 12.45
C ASN A 57 -10.44 -11.38 11.84
N VAL A 58 -9.41 -10.54 11.71
CA VAL A 58 -9.57 -9.18 11.15
C VAL A 58 -8.42 -8.93 10.18
N LEU A 59 -8.45 -9.53 8.99
CA LEU A 59 -7.53 -9.14 7.93
C LEU A 59 -8.12 -7.97 7.14
N PRO A 60 -7.31 -7.02 6.66
CA PRO A 60 -7.83 -5.97 5.80
C PRO A 60 -8.37 -6.61 4.51
N SER A 61 -9.26 -5.90 3.85
CA SER A 61 -9.75 -6.32 2.53
C SER A 61 -8.99 -5.57 1.45
N LEU A 62 -8.83 -6.19 0.29
CA LEU A 62 -8.23 -5.57 -0.88
C LEU A 62 -9.35 -5.19 -1.87
N ALA A 63 -9.49 -3.91 -2.15
CA ALA A 63 -10.26 -3.42 -3.28
C ALA A 63 -9.39 -3.60 -4.54
N ILE A 64 -9.48 -4.77 -5.17
CA ILE A 64 -8.56 -5.20 -6.24
C ILE A 64 -8.50 -4.22 -7.41
N PRO A 65 -9.62 -3.71 -7.96
CA PRO A 65 -9.55 -2.76 -9.07
C PRO A 65 -8.83 -1.47 -8.68
N ALA A 66 -8.82 -1.13 -7.39
CA ALA A 66 -8.18 0.07 -6.86
C ALA A 66 -6.77 -0.18 -6.29
N LEU A 67 -6.28 -1.42 -6.28
CA LEU A 67 -5.04 -1.83 -5.58
C LEU A 67 -4.93 -1.22 -4.18
N THR A 68 -6.06 -1.19 -3.46
CA THR A 68 -6.19 -0.43 -2.22
C THR A 68 -6.56 -1.35 -1.06
N LEU A 69 -5.73 -1.36 -0.01
CA LEU A 69 -6.09 -1.96 1.26
C LEU A 69 -7.12 -1.11 2.00
N VAL A 70 -8.16 -1.76 2.52
CA VAL A 70 -9.20 -1.15 3.33
C VAL A 70 -9.38 -1.89 4.66
N PRO A 71 -9.73 -1.21 5.77
CA PRO A 71 -9.91 -1.83 7.07
C PRO A 71 -11.12 -2.78 7.02
N ALA A 72 -10.98 -4.00 7.57
CA ALA A 72 -12.13 -4.92 7.69
C ALA A 72 -13.21 -4.39 8.65
N SER A 73 -12.83 -3.52 9.59
CA SER A 73 -13.73 -2.96 10.59
C SER A 73 -14.61 -1.83 10.07
N ARG A 74 -14.45 -1.42 8.79
CA ARG A 74 -15.12 -0.24 8.24
C ARG A 74 -15.75 -0.54 6.88
N PRO A 75 -16.85 0.13 6.53
CA PRO A 75 -17.34 0.14 5.17
C PRO A 75 -16.24 0.65 4.21
N PRO A 76 -16.13 0.07 3.02
CA PRO A 76 -15.24 0.58 1.98
C PRO A 76 -15.57 2.05 1.67
N PRO A 77 -14.56 2.87 1.33
CA PRO A 77 -14.82 4.26 1.04
C PRO A 77 -15.50 4.42 -0.32
N GLY A 78 -16.08 5.60 -0.57
CA GLY A 78 -16.73 5.90 -1.84
C GLY A 78 -15.76 5.85 -3.03
N SER A 79 -16.31 5.70 -4.24
CA SER A 79 -15.54 5.51 -5.48
C SER A 79 -14.48 6.60 -5.74
N ASN A 80 -14.75 7.85 -5.39
CA ASN A 80 -13.79 8.95 -5.54
C ASN A 80 -12.54 8.77 -4.68
N VAL A 81 -12.70 8.23 -3.47
CA VAL A 81 -11.59 7.98 -2.53
C VAL A 81 -10.77 6.80 -3.01
N LEU A 82 -11.43 5.72 -3.45
CA LEU A 82 -10.75 4.57 -4.07
C LEU A 82 -10.00 4.98 -5.34
N LYS A 83 -10.55 5.92 -6.11
CA LYS A 83 -9.88 6.47 -7.28
C LYS A 83 -8.62 7.26 -6.88
N GLN A 84 -8.69 8.08 -5.83
CA GLN A 84 -7.52 8.83 -5.34
C GLN A 84 -6.39 7.89 -4.93
N THR A 85 -6.68 6.83 -4.18
CA THR A 85 -5.67 5.85 -3.74
C THR A 85 -5.15 5.00 -4.90
N TYR A 86 -6.02 4.64 -5.85
CA TYR A 86 -5.63 3.95 -7.07
C TYR A 86 -4.71 4.79 -7.96
N ASP A 87 -5.05 6.07 -8.19
CA ASP A 87 -4.22 6.97 -9.00
C ASP A 87 -2.81 7.11 -8.40
N LEU A 88 -2.72 7.22 -7.06
CA LEU A 88 -1.47 7.22 -6.31
C LEU A 88 -0.66 5.94 -6.53
N ALA A 89 -1.28 4.77 -6.28
CA ALA A 89 -0.62 3.47 -6.44
C ALA A 89 -0.14 3.27 -7.89
N CYS A 90 -0.98 3.57 -8.88
CA CYS A 90 -0.61 3.43 -10.30
C CYS A 90 0.56 4.33 -10.68
N ALA A 91 0.56 5.59 -10.23
CA ALA A 91 1.67 6.49 -10.50
C ALA A 91 2.97 5.99 -9.85
N SER A 92 2.89 5.46 -8.62
CA SER A 92 4.03 4.86 -7.90
C SER A 92 4.66 3.72 -8.68
N ASN A 93 3.80 2.79 -9.13
CA ASN A 93 4.25 1.63 -9.89
C ASN A 93 4.83 2.01 -11.25
N ARG A 94 4.25 2.98 -11.96
CA ARG A 94 4.84 3.46 -13.23
C ARG A 94 6.20 4.12 -13.01
N PHE A 95 6.31 4.97 -11.99
CA PHE A 95 7.59 5.59 -11.65
C PHE A 95 8.64 4.54 -11.30
N ALA A 96 8.27 3.52 -10.53
CA ALA A 96 9.15 2.41 -10.16
C ALA A 96 9.62 1.65 -11.41
N GLN A 97 8.68 1.31 -12.31
CA GLN A 97 8.94 0.64 -13.58
C GLN A 97 9.90 1.44 -14.48
N ASP A 98 9.66 2.74 -14.65
CA ASP A 98 10.50 3.65 -15.46
C ASP A 98 11.94 3.77 -14.91
N ARG A 99 12.11 3.50 -13.61
CA ARG A 99 13.40 3.53 -12.91
C ARG A 99 14.01 2.16 -12.68
N SER A 100 13.34 1.09 -13.14
CA SER A 100 13.76 -0.30 -12.92
C SER A 100 13.96 -0.63 -11.44
N ILE A 101 13.07 -0.13 -10.58
CA ILE A 101 12.98 -0.45 -9.14
C ILE A 101 11.62 -1.08 -8.86
N GLY A 102 11.48 -1.87 -7.78
CA GLY A 102 10.19 -2.50 -7.45
C GLY A 102 9.20 -1.58 -6.78
N SER A 103 9.69 -0.76 -5.85
CA SER A 103 8.88 0.17 -5.06
C SER A 103 9.53 1.54 -5.04
N MET A 104 8.75 2.58 -5.31
CA MET A 104 9.18 3.97 -5.13
C MET A 104 9.47 4.25 -3.65
N LEU A 105 8.64 3.71 -2.75
CA LEU A 105 8.77 3.94 -1.31
C LEU A 105 10.02 3.27 -0.71
N ALA A 106 10.36 2.07 -1.18
CA ALA A 106 11.57 1.36 -0.79
C ALA A 106 12.82 1.89 -1.52
N GLY A 107 12.63 2.50 -2.70
CA GLY A 107 13.68 3.16 -3.46
C GLY A 107 14.63 2.18 -4.17
N PRO A 108 15.85 2.60 -4.51
CA PRO A 108 16.78 1.83 -5.34
C PRO A 108 17.22 0.47 -4.79
N GLY A 109 17.05 0.22 -3.48
CA GLY A 109 17.35 -1.08 -2.88
C GLY A 109 16.27 -2.13 -3.11
N SER A 110 15.15 -1.78 -3.73
CA SER A 110 14.06 -2.69 -4.06
C SER A 110 14.23 -3.25 -5.46
N GLU A 111 14.44 -4.56 -5.56
CA GLU A 111 14.45 -5.26 -6.85
C GLU A 111 13.04 -5.23 -7.48
N SER A 112 12.99 -5.13 -8.81
CA SER A 112 11.75 -4.84 -9.56
C SER A 112 10.72 -5.97 -9.59
N ASP A 113 11.13 -7.20 -9.27
CA ASP A 113 10.29 -8.38 -9.23
C ASP A 113 9.93 -8.83 -7.80
N GLU A 114 10.50 -8.18 -6.78
CA GLU A 114 10.34 -8.61 -5.41
C GLU A 114 9.05 -8.06 -4.78
N PHE A 115 8.94 -6.74 -4.70
CA PHE A 115 7.83 -6.03 -4.05
C PHE A 115 7.50 -4.74 -4.79
N ALA A 116 6.25 -4.30 -4.65
CA ALA A 116 5.77 -3.05 -5.24
C ALA A 116 4.87 -2.25 -4.29
N ASP A 117 4.53 -1.03 -4.68
CA ASP A 117 3.66 -0.16 -3.88
C ASP A 117 2.18 -0.47 -4.12
N ILE A 118 1.39 -0.47 -3.04
CA ILE A 118 -0.08 -0.55 -3.11
C ILE A 118 -0.70 0.62 -2.36
N GLY A 119 -1.92 0.98 -2.73
CA GLY A 119 -2.69 2.00 -2.03
C GLY A 119 -3.24 1.48 -0.70
N PHE A 120 -3.57 2.39 0.21
CA PHE A 120 -4.38 2.08 1.38
C PHE A 120 -5.30 3.25 1.74
N TRP A 121 -6.40 2.93 2.41
CA TRP A 121 -7.27 3.89 3.06
C TRP A 121 -7.53 3.45 4.50
N CYS A 122 -7.46 4.37 5.45
CA CYS A 122 -7.68 4.11 6.88
C CYS A 122 -8.93 4.83 7.40
N GLY A 123 -9.39 5.87 6.72
CA GLY A 123 -10.38 6.80 7.26
C GLY A 123 -9.82 7.61 8.41
N GLU A 124 -10.62 7.92 9.42
CA GLU A 124 -10.14 8.63 10.62
C GLU A 124 -9.22 7.76 11.47
N ILE A 125 -8.11 8.35 11.94
CA ILE A 125 -7.08 7.73 12.79
C ILE A 125 -6.87 8.56 14.05
N ASN A 126 -6.19 7.99 15.06
CA ASN A 126 -5.73 8.77 16.20
C ASN A 126 -4.54 9.67 15.78
N GLU A 127 -4.77 10.97 15.68
CA GLU A 127 -3.75 11.93 15.22
C GLU A 127 -2.58 12.16 16.21
N SER A 128 -2.72 11.73 17.47
CA SER A 128 -1.62 11.79 18.45
C SER A 128 -0.58 10.67 18.26
N ASP A 129 -0.92 9.61 17.53
CA ASP A 129 -0.09 8.43 17.28
C ASP A 129 -0.37 7.88 15.86
N LYS A 130 -0.12 8.73 14.87
CA LYS A 130 -0.56 8.53 13.47
C LYS A 130 -0.04 7.22 12.90
N GLU A 131 1.24 6.93 13.06
CA GLU A 131 1.90 5.75 12.49
C GLU A 131 1.31 4.45 13.03
N THR A 132 1.25 4.30 14.35
CA THR A 132 0.66 3.13 15.01
C THR A 132 -0.81 3.00 14.64
N SER A 133 -1.56 4.12 14.62
CA SER A 133 -2.98 4.11 14.29
C SER A 133 -3.24 3.72 12.83
N ILE A 134 -2.39 4.11 11.89
CA ILE A 134 -2.47 3.68 10.48
C ILE A 134 -2.27 2.16 10.41
N LEU A 135 -1.18 1.65 10.98
CA LEU A 135 -0.86 0.22 10.94
C LEU A 135 -1.98 -0.64 11.56
N LYS A 136 -2.46 -0.26 12.75
CA LYS A 136 -3.56 -0.97 13.43
C LYS A 136 -4.88 -0.89 12.68
N SER A 137 -5.17 0.21 11.99
CA SER A 137 -6.38 0.31 11.16
C SER A 137 -6.36 -0.66 9.98
N LEU A 138 -5.17 -0.99 9.47
CA LEU A 138 -4.95 -1.98 8.41
C LEU A 138 -4.71 -3.40 8.97
N SER A 139 -4.91 -3.59 10.26
CA SER A 139 -4.68 -4.86 10.98
C SER A 139 -3.25 -5.39 10.83
N LEU A 140 -2.28 -4.47 10.77
CA LEU A 140 -0.84 -4.72 10.79
C LEU A 140 -0.30 -4.54 12.21
N ASP A 141 -1.02 -5.05 13.20
CA ASP A 141 -0.74 -4.87 14.63
C ASP A 141 0.66 -5.37 14.99
N SER A 142 1.13 -6.47 14.38
CA SER A 142 2.43 -7.02 14.73
C SER A 142 3.58 -6.14 14.23
N TRP A 143 3.39 -5.44 13.11
CA TRP A 143 4.30 -4.38 12.66
C TRP A 143 4.29 -3.20 13.62
N ALA A 144 3.12 -2.78 14.12
CA ALA A 144 3.00 -1.67 15.05
C ALA A 144 3.62 -1.98 16.43
N ASP A 145 3.38 -3.18 16.96
CA ASP A 145 3.74 -3.55 18.33
C ASP A 145 5.19 -4.05 18.46
N LYS A 146 5.73 -4.72 17.43
CA LYS A 146 7.10 -5.28 17.43
C LYS A 146 8.09 -4.49 16.60
N GLY A 147 7.60 -3.64 15.70
CA GLY A 147 8.43 -2.88 14.78
C GLY A 147 9.02 -1.62 15.41
N THR A 148 10.21 -1.24 14.95
CA THR A 148 10.79 0.08 15.22
C THR A 148 10.34 1.03 14.11
N ILE A 149 9.51 2.01 14.48
CA ILE A 149 9.00 3.03 13.56
C ILE A 149 10.04 4.15 13.45
N THR A 150 10.47 4.47 12.23
CA THR A 150 11.39 5.57 11.92
C THR A 150 10.72 6.54 10.96
N ARG A 151 10.51 7.79 11.40
CA ARG A 151 10.03 8.87 10.53
C ARG A 151 11.09 9.20 9.49
N MET A 152 10.64 9.44 8.27
CA MET A 152 11.48 9.84 7.15
C MET A 152 11.18 11.29 6.78
N ASP A 153 12.19 11.99 6.25
CA ASP A 153 11.98 13.31 5.70
C ASP A 153 11.29 13.20 4.33
N SER A 154 10.19 13.94 4.17
CA SER A 154 9.37 13.99 2.94
C SER A 154 10.09 14.57 1.71
N GLN A 155 11.33 15.07 1.86
CA GLN A 155 12.08 15.75 0.80
C GLN A 155 12.35 14.90 -0.44
N THR A 156 12.41 13.57 -0.32
CA THR A 156 12.64 12.65 -1.45
C THR A 156 11.46 12.61 -2.42
N LEU A 157 10.22 12.70 -1.91
CA LEU A 157 9.01 12.70 -2.73
C LEU A 157 8.79 14.04 -3.46
N ARG A 158 9.25 15.15 -2.87
CA ARG A 158 9.12 16.51 -3.44
C ARG A 158 9.81 16.72 -4.79
N LYS A 159 10.66 15.77 -5.21
CA LYS A 159 11.46 15.85 -6.42
C LYS A 159 11.00 14.89 -7.51
N SER A 160 9.97 14.08 -7.27
CA SER A 160 9.42 13.17 -8.27
C SER A 160 8.27 13.82 -9.04
N GLU A 161 8.07 13.38 -10.28
CA GLU A 161 6.92 13.77 -11.12
C GLU A 161 5.58 13.34 -10.49
N MET A 162 5.61 12.49 -9.47
CA MET A 162 4.45 12.09 -8.68
C MET A 162 4.04 13.08 -7.60
N TRP A 163 4.88 14.08 -7.31
CA TRP A 163 4.61 15.02 -6.23
C TRP A 163 3.24 15.69 -6.37
N GLU A 164 2.76 15.97 -7.59
CA GLU A 164 1.43 16.53 -7.84
C GLU A 164 0.29 15.66 -7.29
N LEU A 165 0.43 14.32 -7.34
CA LEU A 165 -0.54 13.40 -6.76
C LEU A 165 -0.40 13.33 -5.24
N CYS A 166 0.82 13.45 -4.71
CA CYS A 166 1.07 13.56 -3.27
C CYS A 166 0.54 14.88 -2.68
N GLU A 167 0.54 15.98 -3.44
CA GLU A 167 -0.02 17.28 -3.04
C GLU A 167 -1.55 17.23 -2.85
N ALA A 168 -2.22 16.26 -3.48
CA ALA A 168 -3.63 16.01 -3.22
C ALA A 168 -3.89 15.46 -1.79
N LEU A 169 -2.84 15.10 -1.05
CA LEU A 169 -2.89 14.74 0.35
C LEU A 169 -2.33 15.87 1.21
N SER A 170 -3.09 16.28 2.22
CA SER A 170 -2.62 17.20 3.24
C SER A 170 -1.92 16.45 4.39
N GLU A 171 -1.13 17.14 5.21
CA GLU A 171 -0.46 16.55 6.38
C GLU A 171 0.38 15.29 6.05
N LEU A 172 1.17 15.37 4.99
CA LEU A 172 2.03 14.27 4.56
C LEU A 172 2.93 13.75 5.69
N LEU A 173 2.92 12.44 5.82
CA LEU A 173 3.68 11.66 6.79
C LEU A 173 4.38 10.52 6.05
N GLN A 174 5.68 10.37 6.26
CA GLN A 174 6.44 9.24 5.73
C GLN A 174 7.19 8.56 6.87
N PHE A 175 7.10 7.24 6.92
CA PHE A 175 7.81 6.45 7.91
C PHE A 175 8.11 5.06 7.37
N ARG A 176 9.07 4.40 8.02
CA ARG A 176 9.34 2.98 7.81
C ARG A 176 9.25 2.21 9.11
N VAL A 177 8.99 0.92 9.02
CA VAL A 177 8.90 0.01 10.15
C VAL A 177 9.83 -1.16 9.91
N ARG A 178 10.83 -1.33 10.79
CA ARG A 178 11.71 -2.50 10.79
C ARG A 178 11.33 -3.42 11.93
N ARG A 179 11.13 -4.70 11.65
CA ARG A 179 10.96 -5.72 12.68
C ARG A 179 12.29 -6.39 13.01
N PRO A 180 12.54 -6.80 14.27
CA PRO A 180 13.75 -7.51 14.64
C PRO A 180 13.74 -8.98 14.18
N ASP A 181 12.55 -9.55 13.96
CA ASP A 181 12.32 -10.95 13.59
C ASP A 181 12.05 -11.15 12.09
N ASP A 182 12.24 -10.11 11.28
CA ASP A 182 11.91 -10.08 9.87
C ASP A 182 12.98 -9.30 9.10
N SER A 183 13.44 -9.82 7.96
CA SER A 183 14.34 -9.08 7.07
C SER A 183 13.59 -8.01 6.28
N ARG A 184 12.26 -8.05 6.27
CA ARG A 184 11.43 -7.08 5.56
C ARG A 184 11.30 -5.77 6.32
N VAL A 185 11.22 -4.69 5.56
CA VAL A 185 10.93 -3.33 6.02
C VAL A 185 9.67 -2.85 5.35
N LEU A 186 8.77 -2.32 6.16
CA LEU A 186 7.56 -1.69 5.67
C LEU A 186 7.83 -0.21 5.44
N HIS A 187 7.50 0.29 4.26
CA HIS A 187 7.58 1.70 3.92
C HIS A 187 6.17 2.26 3.76
N VAL A 188 5.88 3.37 4.42
CA VAL A 188 4.56 3.99 4.42
C VAL A 188 4.67 5.46 4.08
N MET A 189 3.87 5.91 3.12
CA MET A 189 3.56 7.31 2.89
C MET A 189 2.06 7.50 3.09
N ALA A 190 1.68 8.42 3.98
CA ALA A 190 0.31 8.69 4.35
C ALA A 190 0.02 10.19 4.29
N GLY A 191 -1.24 10.54 4.09
CA GLY A 191 -1.73 11.90 4.29
C GLY A 191 -3.24 11.92 4.38
N LYS A 192 -3.78 13.08 4.71
CA LYS A 192 -5.22 13.32 4.83
C LYS A 192 -5.79 13.67 3.46
N GLY A 193 -6.55 12.73 2.92
CA GLY A 193 -7.25 12.82 1.63
C GLY A 193 -8.72 13.21 1.77
N GLN A 194 -9.53 12.86 0.77
CA GLN A 194 -10.94 13.31 0.67
C GLN A 194 -11.87 12.76 1.77
N ALA A 195 -11.55 11.61 2.36
CA ALA A 195 -12.40 10.94 3.36
C ALA A 195 -11.56 10.30 4.47
N GLY A 196 -10.62 11.06 5.02
CA GLY A 196 -9.71 10.62 6.07
C GLY A 196 -8.31 10.28 5.55
N TRP A 197 -7.57 9.50 6.32
CA TRP A 197 -6.19 9.14 6.02
C TRP A 197 -6.10 8.05 4.96
N CYS A 198 -5.20 8.24 4.02
CA CYS A 198 -4.88 7.29 2.96
C CYS A 198 -3.44 7.49 2.50
N GLY A 199 -2.99 6.62 1.59
CA GLY A 199 -1.67 6.73 1.03
C GLY A 199 -1.21 5.45 0.36
N MET A 200 0.08 5.18 0.46
CA MET A 200 0.73 4.05 -0.16
C MET A 200 1.59 3.29 0.84
N ILE A 201 1.65 1.98 0.66
CA ILE A 201 2.47 1.07 1.45
C ILE A 201 3.28 0.19 0.51
N GLY A 202 4.56 0.05 0.80
CA GLY A 202 5.51 -0.77 0.07
C GLY A 202 6.29 -1.64 1.04
N VAL A 203 6.82 -2.75 0.55
CA VAL A 203 7.72 -3.64 1.29
C VAL A 203 9.07 -3.62 0.60
N GLY A 204 10.15 -3.63 1.38
CA GLY A 204 11.50 -3.86 0.88
C GLY A 204 12.25 -4.80 1.80
N ILE A 205 13.47 -5.18 1.41
CA ILE A 205 14.38 -5.95 2.25
C ILE A 205 15.40 -5.04 2.90
N TRP A 206 15.63 -5.24 4.19
CA TRP A 206 16.76 -4.67 4.89
C TRP A 206 18.02 -5.49 4.57
N SER A 207 18.97 -4.89 3.87
CA SER A 207 20.35 -5.36 3.88
C SER A 207 21.06 -4.71 5.07
N ASP A 208 21.66 -5.53 5.94
CA ASP A 208 22.62 -5.03 6.92
C ASP A 208 23.85 -4.51 6.15
N GLU A 209 23.96 -3.19 6.00
CA GLU A 209 25.24 -2.52 5.70
C GLU A 209 26.06 -2.34 6.99
#